data_AF-A0A661BDA4-F1
#
_entry.id   AF-A0A661BDA4-F1
#
_cell.length_a   1.000
_cell.length_b   1.000
_cell.length_c   1.000
_cell.angle_alpha   90.00
_cell.angle_beta   90.00
_cell.angle_gamma   90.00
#
_symmetry.space_group_name_H-M   'P 1'
#
loop_
_entity.id
_entity.type
_entity.pdbx_description
1 polymer ?
#
loop_
_entity_poly.entity_id
_entity_poly.type
_entity_poly.pdbx_seq_one_letter_code
_entity_poly.pdbx_strand_id
1 'polypeptide(L)'
;MRKLLILVAILLPLTTSTLAEVPKVINYQAKLTDADGVALNGDYDITFSIWDDVTGGTCAWGPETHSSVTVTNGLFDVQLGTITTLGIDFSDSLWVEVEVEGVTLGPREKLGTVPYAFRAIYADTSEYAESSTGDNDWQISGDGTAPDTVYNLNDYVGIGTASPNCKLSVGGDGSFDRAGWFENTTSGGVGLQGKGYRQGVIGEAVASGSDWSEGVRGFSDVASSGYNTGVYGYARNSSDQNTGVYGFASGSSGTKYGGYFKAQDGGTNYGIYATASGGGTNWAGYFSGNGYFSGNVGIGTASPDEELHVHQTLGNVAICLGDFGSGDWKLVRSVGVDFPSGSFGIQKAD
;
A
#
# COMPACT_ATOMS: atom_id res chain seq x y z
N MET A 1 -63.82 -4.80 22.55
CA MET A 1 -62.50 -4.94 23.19
C MET A 1 -62.25 -6.40 23.55
N ARG A 2 -61.33 -7.09 22.86
CA ARG A 2 -60.33 -8.03 23.41
C ARG A 2 -59.67 -8.76 22.23
N LYS A 3 -58.39 -8.47 22.03
CA LYS A 3 -57.54 -8.97 20.94
C LYS A 3 -57.18 -10.43 21.21
N LEU A 4 -57.45 -11.31 20.25
CA LEU A 4 -57.00 -12.70 20.25
C LEU A 4 -55.53 -12.71 19.78
N LEU A 5 -54.61 -13.03 20.68
CA LEU A 5 -53.18 -13.22 20.39
C LEU A 5 -52.99 -14.60 19.76
N ILE A 6 -52.71 -14.64 18.46
CA ILE A 6 -52.24 -15.85 17.76
C ILE A 6 -50.72 -15.86 17.88
N LEU A 7 -50.21 -16.78 18.71
CA LEU A 7 -48.80 -17.10 18.82
C LEU A 7 -48.42 -18.00 17.64
N VAL A 8 -47.84 -17.42 16.58
CA VAL A 8 -47.22 -18.19 15.50
C VAL A 8 -45.81 -18.55 15.97
N ALA A 9 -45.64 -19.77 16.48
CA ALA A 9 -44.33 -20.35 16.73
C ALA A 9 -43.67 -20.67 15.38
N ILE A 10 -42.72 -19.82 14.97
CA ILE A 10 -41.88 -20.05 13.80
C ILE A 10 -40.92 -21.19 14.14
N LEU A 11 -41.19 -22.37 13.59
CA LEU A 11 -40.32 -23.55 13.65
C LEU A 11 -39.13 -23.32 12.70
N LEU A 12 -38.01 -22.85 13.24
CA LEU A 12 -36.75 -22.68 12.51
C LEU A 12 -36.11 -24.07 12.32
N PRO A 13 -35.82 -24.55 11.09
CA PRO A 13 -35.07 -25.78 10.90
C PRO A 13 -33.62 -25.55 11.31
N LEU A 14 -33.21 -26.15 12.43
CA LEU A 14 -31.82 -26.25 12.86
C LEU A 14 -31.10 -27.20 11.90
N THR A 15 -30.41 -26.64 10.90
CA THR A 15 -29.50 -27.42 10.04
C THR A 15 -28.29 -27.79 10.88
N THR A 16 -28.26 -29.01 11.43
CA THR A 16 -27.06 -29.58 12.02
C THR A 16 -26.10 -29.93 10.89
N SER A 17 -25.01 -29.18 10.77
CA SER A 17 -23.87 -29.56 9.95
C SER A 17 -23.31 -30.87 10.49
N THR A 18 -23.62 -31.99 9.84
CA THR A 18 -22.93 -33.25 10.11
C THR A 18 -21.51 -33.10 9.57
N LEU A 19 -20.53 -33.06 10.46
CA LEU A 19 -19.15 -33.25 10.05
C LEU A 19 -19.06 -34.70 9.53
N ALA A 20 -18.72 -34.87 8.26
CA ALA A 20 -18.39 -36.18 7.73
C ALA A 20 -17.06 -36.61 8.38
N GLU A 21 -17.15 -37.34 9.49
CA GLU A 21 -15.98 -37.99 10.08
C GLU A 21 -15.56 -39.13 9.15
N VAL A 22 -14.29 -39.13 8.74
CA VAL A 22 -13.73 -40.25 7.98
C VAL A 22 -13.72 -41.46 8.91
N PRO A 23 -14.38 -42.58 8.56
CA PRO A 23 -14.39 -43.77 9.41
C PRO A 23 -12.95 -44.22 9.69
N LYS A 24 -12.57 -44.19 10.97
CA LYS A 24 -11.25 -44.65 11.44
C LYS A 24 -11.31 -46.15 11.67
N VAL A 25 -11.30 -46.90 10.57
CA VAL A 25 -11.38 -48.36 10.60
C VAL A 25 -10.22 -48.98 9.84
N ILE A 26 -9.78 -50.15 10.30
CA ILE A 26 -8.75 -50.95 9.64
C ILE A 26 -9.35 -52.31 9.27
N ASN A 27 -9.22 -52.72 8.00
CA ASN A 27 -9.53 -54.09 7.62
C ASN A 27 -8.41 -55.02 8.10
N TYR A 28 -8.76 -56.08 8.80
CA TYR A 28 -7.83 -57.13 9.23
C TYR A 28 -8.29 -58.47 8.65
N GLN A 29 -7.37 -59.19 8.01
CA GLN A 29 -7.61 -60.49 7.39
C GLN A 29 -6.52 -61.45 7.82
N ALA A 30 -6.89 -62.66 8.24
CA ALA A 30 -5.92 -63.67 8.63
C ALA A 30 -6.41 -65.09 8.35
N LYS A 31 -5.46 -66.03 8.42
CA LYS A 31 -5.75 -67.46 8.36
C LYS A 31 -5.55 -68.09 9.74
N LEU A 32 -6.61 -68.62 10.31
CA LEU A 32 -6.63 -69.40 11.53
C LEU A 32 -6.39 -70.89 11.24
N THR A 33 -5.38 -71.46 11.89
CA THR A 33 -5.03 -72.88 11.84
C THR A 33 -4.89 -73.46 13.24
N ASP A 34 -4.97 -74.77 13.37
CA ASP A 34 -4.49 -75.46 14.57
C ASP A 34 -2.96 -75.51 14.63
N ALA A 35 -2.43 -76.14 15.68
CA ALA A 35 -0.99 -76.30 15.90
C ALA A 35 -0.29 -77.17 14.84
N ASP A 36 -1.04 -78.03 14.14
CA ASP A 36 -0.54 -78.87 13.05
C ASP A 36 -0.63 -78.16 11.68
N GLY A 37 -1.14 -76.92 11.66
CA GLY A 37 -1.30 -76.09 10.46
C GLY A 37 -2.55 -76.41 9.65
N VAL A 38 -3.48 -77.22 10.18
CA VAL A 38 -4.75 -77.53 9.53
C VAL A 38 -5.69 -76.34 9.68
N ALA A 39 -6.32 -75.96 8.57
CA ALA A 39 -7.24 -74.83 8.54
C ALA A 39 -8.50 -75.12 9.37
N LEU A 40 -8.83 -74.22 10.29
CA LEU A 40 -10.02 -74.34 11.13
C LEU A 40 -11.27 -73.85 10.39
N ASN A 41 -12.44 -74.35 10.79
CA ASN A 41 -13.74 -73.93 10.28
C ASN A 41 -14.73 -73.82 11.43
N GLY A 42 -15.61 -72.82 11.39
CA GLY A 42 -16.61 -72.57 12.43
C GLY A 42 -16.70 -71.10 12.78
N ASP A 43 -17.57 -70.78 13.73
CA ASP A 43 -17.69 -69.43 14.27
C ASP A 43 -16.86 -69.34 15.56
N TYR A 44 -16.05 -68.28 15.68
CA TYR A 44 -15.16 -68.06 16.81
C TYR A 44 -15.31 -66.64 17.36
N ASP A 45 -15.20 -66.47 18.67
CA ASP A 45 -15.03 -65.16 19.28
C ASP A 45 -13.54 -64.76 19.21
N ILE A 46 -13.28 -63.63 18.56
CA ILE A 46 -11.91 -63.14 18.31
C ILE A 46 -11.76 -61.73 18.88
N THR A 47 -10.73 -61.55 19.71
CA THR A 47 -10.40 -60.27 20.35
C THR A 47 -9.08 -59.72 19.80
N PHE A 48 -9.07 -58.42 19.50
CA PHE A 48 -7.92 -57.70 18.95
C PHE A 48 -7.46 -56.59 19.89
N SER A 49 -6.15 -56.40 19.98
CA SER A 49 -5.52 -55.24 20.65
C SER A 49 -4.30 -54.78 19.85
N ILE A 50 -3.97 -53.50 19.92
CA ILE A 50 -2.78 -52.92 19.27
C ILE A 50 -1.80 -52.48 20.36
N TRP A 51 -0.54 -52.84 20.19
CA TRP A 51 0.55 -52.65 21.14
C TRP A 51 1.74 -51.93 20.51
N ASP A 52 2.55 -51.27 21.34
CA ASP A 52 3.78 -50.56 20.94
C ASP A 52 5.05 -51.43 20.96
N ASP A 53 4.93 -52.74 21.26
CA ASP A 53 6.01 -53.73 21.20
C ASP A 53 5.50 -55.14 20.83
N VAL A 54 6.39 -55.96 20.27
CA VAL A 54 6.12 -57.33 19.79
C VAL A 54 5.79 -58.34 20.90
N THR A 55 6.31 -58.16 22.12
CA THR A 55 6.15 -59.12 23.24
C THR A 55 5.89 -58.45 24.60
N GLY A 56 6.19 -57.17 24.74
CA GLY A 56 5.94 -56.38 25.96
C GLY A 56 5.10 -55.14 25.67
N GLY A 57 5.55 -53.99 26.15
CA GLY A 57 4.95 -52.71 25.78
C GLY A 57 3.63 -52.36 26.48
N THR A 58 3.02 -51.28 26.01
CA THR A 58 1.72 -50.77 26.45
C THR A 58 0.67 -51.05 25.39
N CYS A 59 -0.53 -51.42 25.82
CA CYS A 59 -1.67 -51.53 24.92
C CYS A 59 -2.08 -50.11 24.48
N ALA A 60 -1.83 -49.79 23.21
CA ALA A 60 -2.18 -48.50 22.61
C ALA A 60 -3.68 -48.43 22.31
N TRP A 61 -4.31 -49.55 21.95
CA TRP A 61 -5.73 -49.62 21.62
C TRP A 61 -6.31 -51.03 21.83
N GLY A 62 -7.59 -51.08 22.19
CA GLY A 62 -8.33 -52.31 22.47
C GLY A 62 -8.54 -52.56 23.97
N PRO A 63 -9.08 -53.72 24.34
CA PRO A 63 -9.50 -54.80 23.44
C PRO A 63 -10.76 -54.45 22.62
N GLU A 64 -10.83 -54.94 21.39
CA GLU A 64 -12.05 -55.00 20.57
C GLU A 64 -12.39 -56.48 20.30
N THR A 65 -13.54 -56.93 20.80
CA THR A 65 -14.00 -58.31 20.66
C THR A 65 -15.09 -58.40 19.59
N HIS A 66 -14.85 -59.21 18.56
CA HIS A 66 -15.84 -59.61 17.57
C HIS A 66 -16.36 -61.00 17.92
N SER A 67 -17.65 -61.09 18.24
CA SER A 67 -18.29 -62.37 18.53
C SER A 67 -18.76 -63.08 17.27
N SER A 68 -18.69 -64.42 17.27
CA SER A 68 -19.19 -65.30 16.20
C SER A 68 -18.65 -64.95 14.81
N VAL A 69 -17.34 -64.71 14.70
CA VAL A 69 -16.65 -64.48 13.42
C VAL A 69 -16.58 -65.81 12.66
N THR A 70 -17.24 -65.87 11.50
CA THR A 70 -17.23 -67.08 10.66
C THR A 70 -15.88 -67.27 9.99
N VAL A 71 -15.21 -68.36 10.34
CA VAL A 71 -13.96 -68.82 9.74
C VAL A 71 -14.27 -69.92 8.73
N THR A 72 -13.90 -69.69 7.46
CA THR A 72 -14.10 -70.67 6.38
C THR A 72 -12.77 -70.98 5.69
N ASN A 73 -12.40 -72.25 5.64
CA ASN A 73 -11.09 -72.74 5.19
C ASN A 73 -9.93 -72.02 5.90
N GLY A 74 -10.11 -71.73 7.18
CA GLY A 74 -9.20 -70.97 8.01
C GLY A 74 -9.24 -69.46 7.78
N LEU A 75 -9.92 -68.93 6.77
CA LEU A 75 -9.90 -67.49 6.49
C LEU A 75 -11.03 -66.75 7.22
N PHE A 76 -10.72 -65.56 7.72
CA PHE A 76 -11.69 -64.58 8.18
C PHE A 76 -11.24 -63.15 7.83
N ASP A 77 -12.21 -62.23 7.82
CA ASP A 77 -11.98 -60.80 7.70
C ASP A 77 -12.87 -60.03 8.69
N VAL A 78 -12.30 -58.99 9.30
CA VAL A 78 -13.00 -58.09 10.24
C VAL A 78 -12.59 -56.64 10.00
N GLN A 79 -13.43 -55.71 10.45
CA GLN A 79 -13.11 -54.28 10.49
C GLN A 79 -12.92 -53.81 11.94
N LEU A 80 -11.66 -53.54 12.28
CA LEU A 80 -11.26 -52.98 13.57
C LEU A 80 -11.65 -51.51 13.64
N GLY A 81 -12.05 -51.01 14.81
CA GLY A 81 -12.49 -49.64 14.99
C GLY A 81 -13.99 -49.44 14.84
N THR A 82 -14.74 -50.50 14.55
CA THR A 82 -16.20 -50.44 14.37
C THR A 82 -16.96 -50.62 15.69
N ILE A 83 -16.37 -51.35 16.66
CA ILE A 83 -16.91 -51.53 18.00
C ILE A 83 -16.19 -50.59 18.99
N THR A 84 -14.85 -50.54 18.96
CA THR A 84 -14.04 -49.67 19.83
C THR A 84 -13.37 -48.59 18.98
N THR A 85 -13.77 -47.33 19.12
CA THR A 85 -13.25 -46.23 18.29
C THR A 85 -11.72 -46.22 18.22
N LEU A 86 -11.19 -46.26 17.00
CA LEU A 86 -9.75 -46.26 16.74
C LEU A 86 -9.21 -44.82 16.76
N GLY A 87 -8.71 -44.41 17.91
CA GLY A 87 -8.24 -43.04 18.18
C GLY A 87 -6.76 -42.93 18.53
N ILE A 88 -5.92 -43.82 17.99
CA ILE A 88 -4.48 -43.83 18.24
C ILE A 88 -3.69 -43.11 17.16
N ASP A 89 -2.48 -42.71 17.52
CA ASP A 89 -1.48 -42.22 16.57
C ASP A 89 -0.75 -43.41 15.91
N PHE A 90 -0.53 -43.32 14.61
CA PHE A 90 0.17 -44.32 13.79
C PHE A 90 1.57 -43.85 13.37
N SER A 91 2.11 -42.84 14.04
CA SER A 91 3.46 -42.31 13.82
C SER A 91 4.58 -43.27 14.25
N ASP A 92 4.31 -44.16 15.21
CA ASP A 92 5.25 -45.17 15.73
C ASP A 92 5.02 -46.58 15.15
N SER A 93 5.97 -47.50 15.37
CA SER A 93 5.75 -48.91 15.06
C SER A 93 4.72 -49.53 16.02
N LEU A 94 3.72 -50.21 15.45
CA LEU A 94 2.63 -50.85 16.20
C LEU A 94 2.45 -52.32 15.78
N TRP A 95 1.91 -53.13 16.69
CA TRP A 95 1.67 -54.57 16.49
C TRP A 95 0.26 -54.97 16.91
N VAL A 96 -0.38 -55.86 16.14
CA VAL A 96 -1.69 -56.46 16.48
C VAL A 96 -1.48 -57.74 17.26
N GLU A 97 -2.17 -57.85 18.39
CA GLU A 97 -2.36 -59.07 19.15
C GLU A 97 -3.76 -59.63 18.86
N VAL A 98 -3.83 -60.94 18.64
CA VAL A 98 -5.08 -61.65 18.34
C VAL A 98 -5.28 -62.73 19.40
N GLU A 99 -6.47 -62.75 19.99
CA GLU A 99 -6.91 -63.78 20.92
C GLU A 99 -8.15 -64.48 20.36
N VAL A 100 -8.15 -65.81 20.32
CA VAL A 100 -9.26 -66.62 19.82
C VAL A 100 -9.76 -67.52 20.94
N GLU A 101 -11.04 -67.40 21.31
CA GLU A 101 -11.65 -68.19 22.40
C GLU A 101 -10.85 -68.16 23.73
N GLY A 102 -10.25 -67.01 24.05
CA GLY A 102 -9.43 -66.82 25.25
C GLY A 102 -7.98 -67.29 25.14
N VAL A 103 -7.53 -67.74 23.95
CA VAL A 103 -6.14 -68.13 23.68
C VAL A 103 -5.43 -67.03 22.89
N THR A 104 -4.44 -66.38 23.51
CA THR A 104 -3.61 -65.37 22.85
C THR A 104 -2.64 -66.01 21.86
N LEU A 105 -2.68 -65.56 20.61
CA LEU A 105 -1.79 -66.01 19.54
C LEU A 105 -0.57 -65.10 19.49
N GLY A 106 0.64 -65.70 19.52
CA GLY A 106 1.90 -64.98 19.51
C GLY A 106 2.92 -65.56 18.52
N PRO A 107 3.92 -64.77 18.09
CA PRO A 107 4.15 -63.37 18.46
C PRO A 107 3.18 -62.40 17.77
N ARG A 108 3.05 -61.17 18.31
CA ARG A 108 2.19 -60.13 17.73
C ARG A 108 2.66 -59.74 16.32
N GLU A 109 1.72 -59.40 15.46
CA GLU A 109 1.99 -59.10 14.05
C GLU A 109 2.21 -57.59 13.84
N LYS A 110 3.30 -57.19 13.19
CA LYS A 110 3.59 -55.77 12.94
C LYS A 110 2.61 -55.17 11.94
N LEU A 111 2.02 -54.02 12.26
CA LEU A 111 1.23 -53.23 11.31
C LEU A 111 2.13 -52.62 10.24
N GLY A 112 1.84 -52.94 8.98
CA GLY A 112 2.52 -52.39 7.81
C GLY A 112 1.78 -51.23 7.16
N THR A 113 2.52 -50.34 6.50
CA THR A 113 1.95 -49.26 5.69
C THR A 113 1.33 -49.82 4.40
N VAL A 114 0.14 -49.32 4.02
CA VAL A 114 -0.49 -49.66 2.74
C VAL A 114 0.05 -48.81 1.58
N PRO A 115 0.14 -49.33 0.34
CA PRO A 115 0.74 -48.63 -0.80
C PRO A 115 0.20 -47.21 -1.05
N TYR A 116 -1.11 -47.00 -0.90
CA TYR A 116 -1.73 -45.69 -1.08
C TYR A 116 -1.44 -44.71 0.07
N ALA A 117 -1.11 -45.19 1.28
CA ALA A 117 -0.76 -44.33 2.42
C ALA A 117 0.62 -43.68 2.27
N PHE A 118 1.52 -44.24 1.44
CA PHE A 118 2.80 -43.57 1.12
C PHE A 118 2.60 -42.20 0.45
N ARG A 119 1.45 -41.94 -0.20
CA ARG A 119 1.13 -40.62 -0.74
C ARG A 119 0.85 -39.58 0.34
N ALA A 120 0.39 -39.99 1.52
CA ALA A 120 0.07 -39.09 2.63
C ALA A 120 1.32 -38.42 3.23
N ILE A 121 2.51 -39.02 3.06
CA ILE A 121 3.80 -38.42 3.45
C ILE A 121 3.99 -37.02 2.82
N TYR A 122 3.43 -36.79 1.62
CA TYR A 122 3.51 -35.50 0.94
C TYR A 122 2.41 -34.51 1.36
N ALA A 123 1.40 -34.94 2.11
CA ALA A 123 0.26 -34.12 2.53
C ALA A 123 0.46 -33.52 3.93
N ASP A 124 1.17 -34.21 4.84
CA ASP A 124 1.42 -33.73 6.21
C ASP A 124 2.41 -32.55 6.29
N THR A 125 2.99 -32.14 5.15
CA THR A 125 3.92 -31.00 5.05
C THR A 125 3.23 -29.68 4.72
N SER A 126 1.90 -29.58 4.84
CA SER A 126 1.16 -28.39 4.41
C SER A 126 1.44 -27.10 5.21
N GLU A 127 2.16 -27.18 6.33
CA GLU A 127 2.66 -25.99 7.05
C GLU A 127 4.08 -25.57 6.58
N TYR A 128 4.90 -26.52 6.11
CA TYR A 128 6.26 -26.26 5.62
C TYR A 128 6.60 -27.23 4.49
N ALA A 129 6.71 -26.73 3.25
CA ALA A 129 7.31 -27.48 2.17
C ALA A 129 8.78 -27.79 2.55
N GLU A 130 9.08 -29.02 2.97
CA GLU A 130 10.40 -29.47 3.47
C GLU A 130 11.58 -29.21 2.51
N SER A 131 11.30 -28.88 1.25
CA SER A 131 12.32 -28.58 0.24
C SER A 131 11.91 -27.45 -0.71
N SER A 132 11.18 -26.45 -0.22
CA SER A 132 11.18 -25.16 -0.92
C SER A 132 12.49 -24.45 -0.55
N THR A 133 13.38 -24.27 -1.52
CA THR A 133 14.31 -23.13 -1.46
C THR A 133 13.44 -21.89 -1.52
N GLY A 134 12.90 -21.46 -0.39
CA GLY A 134 12.05 -20.29 -0.32
C GLY A 134 12.81 -19.14 -0.95
N ASP A 135 12.24 -18.55 -2.00
CA ASP A 135 12.87 -17.45 -2.74
C ASP A 135 13.20 -16.29 -1.80
N ASN A 136 12.55 -16.20 -0.63
CA ASN A 136 12.77 -15.21 0.44
C ASN A 136 12.72 -13.74 -0.04
N ASP A 137 12.39 -13.50 -1.31
CA ASP A 137 12.20 -12.19 -1.94
C ASP A 137 11.22 -11.31 -1.18
N TRP A 138 10.26 -11.92 -0.50
CA TRP A 138 9.26 -11.23 0.31
C TRP A 138 9.21 -11.83 1.70
N GLN A 139 9.74 -11.07 2.67
CA GLN A 139 9.71 -11.44 4.08
C GLN A 139 8.52 -10.79 4.76
N ILE A 140 7.81 -11.55 5.60
CA ILE A 140 6.77 -11.03 6.49
C ILE A 140 7.36 -10.92 7.89
N SER A 141 7.42 -9.70 8.43
CA SER A 141 7.66 -9.50 9.87
C SER A 141 6.30 -9.28 10.53
N GLY A 142 5.87 -10.25 11.33
CA GLY A 142 4.56 -10.23 11.98
C GLY A 142 4.43 -11.33 13.01
N ASP A 143 3.79 -11.02 14.14
CA ASP A 143 3.36 -12.00 15.16
C ASP A 143 1.86 -12.32 15.05
N GLY A 144 1.19 -11.82 14.01
CA GLY A 144 -0.25 -11.96 13.79
C GLY A 144 -1.11 -10.97 14.57
N THR A 145 -0.53 -10.01 15.31
CA THR A 145 -1.28 -9.00 16.09
C THR A 145 -1.35 -7.61 15.45
N ALA A 146 -0.81 -7.48 14.22
CA ALA A 146 -0.87 -6.31 13.35
C ALA A 146 -0.09 -5.06 13.83
N PRO A 147 0.42 -4.23 12.89
CA PRO A 147 0.51 -4.46 11.45
C PRO A 147 1.75 -5.29 11.08
N ASP A 148 1.54 -6.36 10.33
CA ASP A 148 2.62 -7.13 9.75
C ASP A 148 3.26 -6.35 8.59
N THR A 149 4.57 -6.43 8.43
CA THR A 149 5.31 -5.73 7.37
C THR A 149 5.80 -6.73 6.33
N VAL A 150 5.44 -6.49 5.07
CA VAL A 150 6.00 -7.19 3.91
C VAL A 150 7.15 -6.36 3.35
N TYR A 151 8.35 -6.93 3.26
CA TYR A 151 9.52 -6.17 2.82
C TYR A 151 10.52 -6.99 2.01
N ASN A 152 11.30 -6.27 1.20
CA ASN A 152 12.52 -6.75 0.54
C ASN A 152 13.67 -5.79 0.88
N LEU A 153 14.72 -6.27 1.56
CA LEU A 153 15.87 -5.45 1.96
C LEU A 153 16.97 -5.36 0.90
N ASN A 154 17.14 -6.41 0.11
CA ASN A 154 18.36 -6.68 -0.65
C ASN A 154 18.18 -6.50 -2.16
N ASP A 155 16.96 -6.60 -2.68
CA ASP A 155 16.68 -6.60 -4.12
C ASP A 155 15.87 -5.38 -4.56
N TYR A 156 15.53 -5.39 -5.84
CA TYR A 156 14.73 -4.37 -6.50
C TYR A 156 13.31 -4.86 -6.75
N VAL A 157 12.33 -3.98 -6.53
CA VAL A 157 10.93 -4.23 -6.85
C VAL A 157 10.61 -3.52 -8.17
N GLY A 158 10.32 -4.31 -9.21
CA GLY A 158 9.84 -3.82 -10.50
C GLY A 158 8.33 -4.02 -10.64
N ILE A 159 7.58 -2.97 -10.96
CA ILE A 159 6.16 -3.04 -11.34
C ILE A 159 6.04 -2.51 -12.77
N GLY A 160 5.58 -3.34 -13.70
CA GLY A 160 5.51 -3.00 -15.12
C GLY A 160 6.89 -2.92 -15.82
N THR A 161 7.96 -3.36 -15.17
CA THR A 161 9.30 -3.46 -15.75
C THR A 161 10.04 -4.70 -15.25
N ALA A 162 10.74 -5.39 -16.16
CA ALA A 162 11.63 -6.51 -15.83
C ALA A 162 13.08 -6.06 -15.55
N SER A 163 13.36 -4.76 -15.60
CA SER A 163 14.70 -4.20 -15.42
C SER A 163 14.64 -2.94 -14.55
N PRO A 164 14.39 -3.10 -13.24
CA PRO A 164 14.37 -1.97 -12.32
C PRO A 164 15.76 -1.31 -12.22
N ASN A 165 15.80 0.02 -12.20
CA ASN A 165 17.03 0.81 -12.09
C ASN A 165 17.23 1.40 -10.67
N CYS A 166 16.26 1.20 -9.79
CA CYS A 166 16.28 1.59 -8.39
C CYS A 166 15.43 0.62 -7.55
N LYS A 167 15.52 0.72 -6.21
CA LYS A 167 14.85 -0.21 -5.28
C LYS A 167 13.36 -0.40 -5.51
N LEU A 168 12.65 0.64 -5.95
CA LEU A 168 11.28 0.55 -6.43
C LEU A 168 11.19 1.25 -7.78
N SER A 169 11.10 0.46 -8.85
CA SER A 169 10.90 0.98 -10.21
C SER A 169 9.48 0.66 -10.65
N VAL A 170 8.72 1.69 -11.03
CA VAL A 170 7.37 1.52 -11.54
C VAL A 170 7.29 2.13 -12.93
N GLY A 171 6.92 1.33 -13.92
CA GLY A 171 6.86 1.71 -15.32
C GLY A 171 5.48 1.42 -15.91
N GLY A 172 5.03 2.28 -16.82
CA GLY A 172 3.85 2.05 -17.63
C GLY A 172 4.22 1.76 -19.09
N ASP A 173 3.38 1.02 -19.81
CA ASP A 173 3.68 0.51 -21.16
C ASP A 173 2.77 1.07 -22.28
N GLY A 174 1.92 2.07 -21.98
CA GLY A 174 0.93 2.60 -22.92
C GLY A 174 0.69 4.11 -22.89
N SER A 175 0.01 4.63 -23.93
CA SER A 175 -0.50 6.02 -23.94
C SER A 175 -1.64 6.17 -22.92
N PHE A 176 -1.45 7.06 -21.94
CA PHE A 176 -2.25 7.28 -20.72
C PHE A 176 -2.05 6.27 -19.58
N ASP A 177 -0.85 5.69 -19.44
CA ASP A 177 -0.55 4.86 -18.28
C ASP A 177 -0.11 5.70 -17.06
N ARG A 178 -0.76 5.48 -15.91
CA ARG A 178 -0.35 6.03 -14.61
C ARG A 178 0.49 4.97 -13.92
N ALA A 179 1.81 5.15 -13.95
CA ALA A 179 2.73 4.27 -13.25
C ALA A 179 2.37 4.13 -11.74
N GLY A 180 1.86 5.18 -11.09
CA GLY A 180 1.34 5.07 -9.72
C GLY A 180 0.18 6.02 -9.44
N TRP A 181 -0.75 5.60 -8.58
CA TRP A 181 -1.84 6.43 -8.04
C TRP A 181 -1.78 6.43 -6.51
N PHE A 182 -1.48 7.58 -5.92
CA PHE A 182 -1.37 7.75 -4.47
C PHE A 182 -2.46 8.72 -3.98
N GLU A 183 -3.43 8.21 -3.24
CA GLU A 183 -4.57 8.99 -2.76
C GLU A 183 -4.75 8.81 -1.25
N ASN A 184 -4.96 9.92 -0.55
CA ASN A 184 -5.28 9.94 0.88
C ASN A 184 -6.51 10.82 1.10
N THR A 185 -7.61 10.21 1.55
CA THR A 185 -8.93 10.85 1.70
C THR A 185 -9.19 11.40 3.10
N THR A 186 -8.21 11.29 4.01
CA THR A 186 -8.35 11.74 5.40
C THR A 186 -8.14 13.24 5.56
N SER A 187 -8.85 13.85 6.52
CA SER A 187 -8.64 15.25 6.91
C SER A 187 -7.22 15.43 7.47
N GLY A 188 -6.35 16.08 6.70
CA GLY A 188 -4.93 16.28 7.05
C GLY A 188 -3.98 15.20 6.54
N GLY A 189 -4.46 14.27 5.71
CA GLY A 189 -3.65 13.20 5.13
C GLY A 189 -2.62 13.71 4.12
N VAL A 190 -1.46 13.05 4.10
CA VAL A 190 -0.45 13.24 3.05
C VAL A 190 -0.58 12.09 2.05
N GLY A 191 -0.79 12.40 0.77
CA GLY A 191 -0.88 11.38 -0.30
C GLY A 191 0.49 10.80 -0.68
N LEU A 192 1.49 11.66 -0.87
CA LEU A 192 2.87 11.27 -1.16
C LEU A 192 3.85 12.21 -0.44
N GLN A 193 4.82 11.65 0.28
CA GLN A 193 5.88 12.41 0.93
C GLN A 193 7.26 11.88 0.51
N GLY A 194 8.03 12.72 -0.17
CA GLY A 194 9.44 12.44 -0.44
C GLY A 194 10.35 13.18 0.54
N LYS A 195 11.30 12.46 1.13
CA LYS A 195 12.33 13.01 2.02
C LYS A 195 13.69 12.52 1.56
N GLY A 196 14.61 13.45 1.32
CA GLY A 196 15.99 13.12 0.99
C GLY A 196 16.93 14.16 1.55
N TYR A 197 18.21 13.77 1.68
CA TYR A 197 19.26 14.64 2.23
C TYR A 197 19.52 15.87 1.34
N ARG A 198 19.38 15.72 0.02
CA ARG A 198 19.59 16.80 -0.97
C ARG A 198 18.32 17.17 -1.72
N GLN A 199 17.48 16.19 -2.06
CA GLN A 199 16.24 16.36 -2.82
C GLN A 199 15.18 15.40 -2.25
N GLY A 200 13.99 15.92 -1.94
CA GLY A 200 12.89 15.10 -1.40
C GLY A 200 12.04 14.46 -2.50
N VAL A 201 11.60 15.26 -3.48
CA VAL A 201 10.83 14.84 -4.65
C VAL A 201 11.41 15.56 -5.88
N ILE A 202 11.62 14.83 -6.97
CA ILE A 202 11.99 15.39 -8.27
C ILE A 202 10.93 14.91 -9.26
N GLY A 203 10.27 15.85 -9.93
CA GLY A 203 9.45 15.54 -11.09
C GLY A 203 10.17 15.99 -12.34
N GLU A 204 10.53 15.04 -13.19
CA GLU A 204 11.18 15.26 -14.47
C GLU A 204 10.28 14.71 -15.57
N ALA A 205 10.03 15.52 -16.60
CA ALA A 205 9.26 15.10 -17.76
C ALA A 205 10.02 15.49 -19.02
N VAL A 206 10.34 14.48 -19.83
CA VAL A 206 11.04 14.63 -21.10
C VAL A 206 10.05 14.22 -22.19
N ALA A 207 9.55 15.19 -22.95
CA ALA A 207 8.78 14.94 -24.16
C ALA A 207 9.72 14.60 -25.32
N SER A 208 9.25 13.73 -26.22
CA SER A 208 9.91 13.48 -27.51
C SER A 208 9.11 14.15 -28.62
N GLY A 209 9.76 14.78 -29.60
CA GLY A 209 9.05 15.45 -30.70
C GLY A 209 8.42 16.80 -30.33
N SER A 210 7.17 17.01 -30.70
CA SER A 210 6.43 18.29 -30.53
C SER A 210 5.59 18.36 -29.25
N ASP A 211 5.70 17.36 -28.38
CA ASP A 211 4.82 17.20 -27.23
C ASP A 211 5.19 18.16 -26.10
N TRP A 212 4.21 18.50 -25.28
CA TRP A 212 4.40 19.29 -24.07
C TRP A 212 4.79 18.35 -22.92
N SER A 213 5.80 18.72 -22.13
CA SER A 213 6.18 18.00 -20.91
C SER A 213 6.06 18.89 -19.69
N GLU A 214 5.72 18.29 -18.55
CA GLU A 214 5.56 18.98 -17.28
C GLU A 214 6.11 18.10 -16.15
N GLY A 215 7.17 18.57 -15.48
CA GLY A 215 7.85 17.78 -14.45
C GLY A 215 7.00 17.60 -13.19
N VAL A 216 6.39 18.68 -12.68
CA VAL A 216 5.51 18.65 -11.49
C VAL A 216 4.32 19.56 -11.73
N ARG A 217 3.10 19.02 -11.72
CA ARG A 217 1.85 19.79 -11.69
C ARG A 217 1.23 19.73 -10.31
N GLY A 218 1.07 20.89 -9.66
CA GLY A 218 0.26 21.02 -8.46
C GLY A 218 -1.14 21.53 -8.79
N PHE A 219 -2.18 20.72 -8.54
CA PHE A 219 -3.58 21.07 -8.75
C PHE A 219 -4.35 20.97 -7.43
N SER A 220 -5.17 21.97 -7.11
CA SER A 220 -6.09 21.88 -5.97
C SER A 220 -7.45 22.48 -6.33
N ASP A 221 -8.52 21.79 -5.95
CA ASP A 221 -9.91 22.16 -6.22
C ASP A 221 -10.75 21.95 -4.95
N VAL A 222 -11.68 22.87 -4.67
CA VAL A 222 -12.60 22.79 -3.52
C VAL A 222 -14.00 23.18 -3.98
N ALA A 223 -14.95 22.25 -3.80
CA ALA A 223 -16.30 22.32 -4.38
C ALA A 223 -17.26 23.32 -3.72
N SER A 224 -16.93 23.96 -2.59
CA SER A 224 -17.92 24.81 -1.88
C SER A 224 -17.37 25.94 -0.99
N SER A 225 -16.24 25.80 -0.28
CA SER A 225 -15.47 26.90 0.34
C SER A 225 -14.19 26.39 1.01
N GLY A 226 -13.04 27.00 0.73
CA GLY A 226 -11.75 26.64 1.34
C GLY A 226 -10.56 27.34 0.68
N TYR A 227 -9.39 27.28 1.31
CA TYR A 227 -8.14 27.76 0.70
C TYR A 227 -7.54 26.67 -0.19
N ASN A 228 -7.18 27.04 -1.41
CA ASN A 228 -6.60 26.16 -2.43
C ASN A 228 -5.17 26.61 -2.74
N THR A 229 -4.22 25.68 -2.69
CA THR A 229 -2.83 25.93 -3.06
C THR A 229 -2.33 24.78 -3.93
N GLY A 230 -2.06 25.04 -5.20
CA GLY A 230 -1.52 24.03 -6.13
C GLY A 230 -0.06 23.67 -5.82
N VAL A 231 0.81 24.68 -5.68
CA VAL A 231 2.24 24.50 -5.33
C VAL A 231 2.61 25.49 -4.24
N TYR A 232 3.05 24.99 -3.07
CA TYR A 232 3.51 25.81 -1.96
C TYR A 232 5.00 25.58 -1.70
N GLY A 233 5.82 26.57 -2.01
CA GLY A 233 7.25 26.55 -1.72
C GLY A 233 7.58 27.33 -0.46
N TYR A 234 8.22 26.68 0.50
CA TYR A 234 8.53 27.27 1.80
C TYR A 234 9.92 26.84 2.27
N ALA A 235 10.74 27.84 2.61
CA ALA A 235 12.09 27.64 3.10
C ALA A 235 12.30 28.45 4.38
N ARG A 236 12.85 27.82 5.42
CA ARG A 236 13.26 28.48 6.67
C ARG A 236 14.66 28.02 7.07
N ASN A 237 15.53 28.99 7.34
CA ASN A 237 16.86 28.83 7.94
C ASN A 237 17.13 30.07 8.81
N SER A 238 17.83 29.89 9.92
CA SER A 238 18.15 30.90 10.93
C SER A 238 19.28 31.87 10.57
N SER A 239 20.04 31.68 9.47
CA SER A 239 21.19 32.57 9.16
C SER A 239 21.50 32.85 7.68
N ASP A 240 20.77 32.31 6.70
CA ASP A 240 21.11 32.42 5.27
C ASP A 240 19.95 32.89 4.36
N GLN A 241 20.20 32.97 3.04
CA GLN A 241 19.20 33.21 2.00
C GLN A 241 18.21 32.04 1.89
N ASN A 242 16.92 32.30 2.11
CA ASN A 242 15.83 31.33 1.95
C ASN A 242 15.05 31.64 0.67
N THR A 243 14.87 30.64 -0.20
CA THR A 243 14.02 30.78 -1.41
C THR A 243 12.90 29.76 -1.34
N GLY A 244 11.64 30.23 -1.25
CA GLY A 244 10.47 29.36 -1.18
C GLY A 244 10.16 28.69 -2.52
N VAL A 245 10.07 29.48 -3.59
CA VAL A 245 9.90 29.01 -4.98
C VAL A 245 10.97 29.69 -5.83
N TYR A 246 11.77 28.91 -6.54
CA TYR A 246 12.77 29.40 -7.49
C TYR A 246 12.44 28.90 -8.88
N GLY A 247 12.23 29.82 -9.82
CA GLY A 247 11.97 29.48 -11.21
C GLY A 247 13.05 30.07 -12.12
N PHE A 248 13.68 29.20 -12.92
CA PHE A 248 14.75 29.53 -13.84
C PHE A 248 14.45 28.92 -15.20
N ALA A 249 14.41 29.76 -16.23
CA ALA A 249 14.18 29.33 -17.60
C ALA A 249 15.37 29.72 -18.48
N SER A 250 15.97 28.72 -19.14
CA SER A 250 17.09 28.89 -20.07
C SER A 250 16.79 28.18 -21.39
N GLY A 251 17.47 28.57 -22.47
CA GLY A 251 17.36 27.91 -23.77
C GLY A 251 18.00 28.73 -24.88
N SER A 252 18.30 28.08 -26.00
CA SER A 252 19.05 28.66 -27.11
C SER A 252 18.21 29.56 -28.06
N SER A 253 16.88 29.55 -27.95
CA SER A 253 15.95 30.40 -28.73
C SER A 253 14.56 30.49 -28.07
N GLY A 254 13.71 31.45 -28.48
CA GLY A 254 12.31 31.63 -28.00
C GLY A 254 12.17 32.29 -26.63
N THR A 255 10.94 32.64 -26.23
CA THR A 255 10.66 33.32 -24.94
C THR A 255 10.95 32.42 -23.74
N LYS A 256 11.41 33.01 -22.63
CA LYS A 256 11.72 32.29 -21.37
C LYS A 256 11.02 32.99 -20.22
N TYR A 257 10.25 32.23 -19.46
CA TYR A 257 9.57 32.71 -18.27
C TYR A 257 10.13 31.98 -17.05
N GLY A 258 10.88 32.67 -16.19
CA GLY A 258 11.30 32.12 -14.90
C GLY A 258 10.09 31.90 -13.96
N GLY A 259 9.02 32.65 -14.15
CA GLY A 259 7.69 32.39 -13.58
C GLY A 259 6.62 33.02 -14.49
N TYR A 260 5.47 32.36 -14.61
CA TYR A 260 4.31 32.88 -15.35
C TYR A 260 3.09 32.84 -14.45
N PHE A 261 2.56 34.01 -14.12
CA PHE A 261 1.45 34.15 -13.17
C PHE A 261 0.27 34.84 -13.87
N LYS A 262 -0.89 34.19 -13.87
CA LYS A 262 -2.12 34.68 -14.51
C LYS A 262 -3.30 34.47 -13.57
N ALA A 263 -4.07 35.53 -13.32
CA ALA A 263 -5.38 35.47 -12.68
C ALA A 263 -6.44 35.92 -13.70
N GLN A 264 -7.55 35.20 -13.79
CA GLN A 264 -8.59 35.38 -14.80
C GLN A 264 -9.98 35.07 -14.19
N ASP A 265 -11.06 35.31 -14.95
CA ASP A 265 -12.47 35.19 -14.53
C ASP A 265 -12.96 36.29 -13.56
N GLY A 266 -14.19 36.19 -13.06
CA GLY A 266 -14.88 37.28 -12.34
C GLY A 266 -14.40 37.47 -10.88
N GLY A 267 -14.37 38.74 -10.42
CA GLY A 267 -13.93 39.12 -9.07
C GLY A 267 -12.68 40.00 -9.07
N THR A 268 -12.01 40.12 -7.91
CA THR A 268 -10.73 40.82 -7.79
C THR A 268 -9.58 39.84 -8.08
N ASN A 269 -8.77 40.15 -9.09
CA ASN A 269 -7.70 39.26 -9.57
C ASN A 269 -6.32 39.86 -9.29
N TYR A 270 -5.47 39.13 -8.57
CA TYR A 270 -4.06 39.47 -8.39
C TYR A 270 -3.20 38.45 -9.12
N GLY A 271 -2.52 38.87 -10.20
CA GLY A 271 -1.53 38.01 -10.87
C GLY A 271 -0.35 37.68 -9.95
N ILE A 272 0.11 38.66 -9.18
CA ILE A 272 1.10 38.50 -8.10
C ILE A 272 0.60 39.32 -6.91
N TYR A 273 0.39 38.67 -5.76
CA TYR A 273 0.13 39.34 -4.49
C TYR A 273 1.29 39.04 -3.54
N ALA A 274 2.05 40.07 -3.18
CA ALA A 274 3.26 39.92 -2.40
C ALA A 274 3.24 40.83 -1.17
N THR A 275 3.71 40.31 -0.04
CA THR A 275 3.85 41.05 1.22
C THR A 275 5.18 40.67 1.83
N ALA A 276 5.93 41.67 2.31
CA ALA A 276 7.13 41.48 3.10
C ALA A 276 6.95 42.16 4.45
N SER A 277 7.20 41.45 5.54
CA SER A 277 7.01 41.95 6.91
C SER A 277 7.89 41.19 7.91
N GLY A 278 8.22 41.83 9.04
CA GLY A 278 8.90 41.19 10.17
C GLY A 278 10.43 41.21 10.11
N GLY A 279 11.03 41.64 9.00
CA GLY A 279 12.48 41.88 8.88
C GLY A 279 12.86 43.35 9.10
N GLY A 280 14.17 43.61 9.27
CA GLY A 280 14.72 44.98 9.34
C GLY A 280 14.57 45.79 8.04
N THR A 281 14.43 45.10 6.91
CA THR A 281 14.08 45.68 5.59
C THR A 281 13.09 44.74 4.90
N ASN A 282 12.04 45.28 4.27
CA ASN A 282 10.95 44.49 3.68
C ASN A 282 10.63 44.99 2.27
N TRP A 283 10.87 44.16 1.24
CA TRP A 283 10.51 44.46 -0.15
C TRP A 283 9.43 43.48 -0.63
N ALA A 284 8.21 43.98 -0.89
CA ALA A 284 7.16 43.16 -1.52
C ALA A 284 7.46 42.86 -3.00
N GLY A 285 8.31 43.65 -3.65
CA GLY A 285 8.86 43.38 -4.98
C GLY A 285 10.25 44.01 -5.13
N TYR A 286 11.18 43.27 -5.74
CA TYR A 286 12.53 43.74 -6.08
C TYR A 286 12.90 43.19 -7.46
N PHE A 287 13.29 44.07 -8.38
CA PHE A 287 13.65 43.72 -9.75
C PHE A 287 15.07 44.21 -10.02
N SER A 288 15.94 43.31 -10.48
CA SER A 288 17.27 43.66 -10.99
C SER A 288 17.23 43.61 -12.52
N GLY A 289 17.29 44.77 -13.16
CA GLY A 289 17.07 44.93 -14.61
C GLY A 289 15.91 45.88 -14.92
N ASN A 290 15.37 45.80 -16.14
CA ASN A 290 14.28 46.67 -16.60
C ASN A 290 12.91 46.06 -16.26
N GLY A 291 12.01 46.87 -15.68
CA GLY A 291 10.58 46.55 -15.58
C GLY A 291 9.82 47.13 -16.77
N TYR A 292 8.97 46.31 -17.39
CA TYR A 292 8.05 46.77 -18.44
C TYR A 292 6.62 46.50 -17.99
N PHE A 293 5.79 47.54 -18.03
CA PHE A 293 4.35 47.46 -17.76
C PHE A 293 3.64 47.87 -19.04
N SER A 294 2.80 46.99 -19.59
CA SER A 294 2.09 47.23 -20.85
C SER A 294 0.85 48.11 -20.70
N GLY A 295 0.58 48.60 -19.49
CA GLY A 295 -0.59 49.39 -19.14
C GLY A 295 -0.30 50.23 -17.90
N ASN A 296 -1.34 50.83 -17.35
CA ASN A 296 -1.25 51.87 -16.32
C ASN A 296 -0.53 51.40 -15.04
N VAL A 297 0.47 52.16 -14.61
CA VAL A 297 1.17 51.96 -13.33
C VAL A 297 0.66 52.96 -12.31
N GLY A 298 0.00 52.47 -11.26
CA GLY A 298 -0.44 53.27 -10.12
C GLY A 298 0.54 53.20 -8.95
N ILE A 299 0.90 54.35 -8.38
CA ILE A 299 1.65 54.45 -7.12
C ILE A 299 0.82 55.28 -6.14
N GLY A 300 0.36 54.66 -5.04
CA GLY A 300 -0.48 55.32 -4.04
C GLY A 300 -1.96 55.47 -4.41
N THR A 301 -2.40 54.85 -5.51
CA THR A 301 -3.79 54.86 -5.98
C THR A 301 -4.29 53.44 -6.26
N ALA A 302 -5.59 53.20 -6.03
CA ALA A 302 -6.25 51.93 -6.34
C ALA A 302 -6.82 51.87 -7.77
N SER A 303 -6.90 53.01 -8.46
CA SER A 303 -7.49 53.15 -9.80
C SER A 303 -6.65 54.11 -10.65
N PRO A 304 -5.58 53.64 -11.31
CA PRO A 304 -4.77 54.50 -12.18
C PRO A 304 -5.44 54.68 -13.55
N ASP A 305 -5.91 55.89 -13.84
CA ASP A 305 -6.57 56.24 -15.12
C ASP A 305 -5.60 56.62 -16.26
N GLU A 306 -4.29 56.71 -15.99
CA GLU A 306 -3.23 57.09 -16.94
C GLU A 306 -2.03 56.12 -16.89
N GLU A 307 -1.21 56.06 -17.94
CA GLU A 307 -0.08 55.10 -18.07
C GLU A 307 0.91 55.14 -16.88
N LEU A 308 1.12 56.32 -16.29
CA LEU A 308 1.81 56.50 -15.01
C LEU A 308 1.01 57.48 -14.14
N HIS A 309 0.32 56.97 -13.12
CA HIS A 309 -0.42 57.78 -12.17
C HIS A 309 0.25 57.72 -10.80
N VAL A 310 0.92 58.82 -10.43
CA VAL A 310 1.49 59.00 -9.10
C VAL A 310 0.65 60.03 -8.34
N HIS A 311 0.04 59.63 -7.23
CA HIS A 311 -0.90 60.46 -6.46
C HIS A 311 -0.50 60.52 -4.99
N GLN A 312 -0.52 61.71 -4.38
CA GLN A 312 -0.28 61.92 -2.94
C GLN A 312 -1.50 62.58 -2.29
N THR A 313 -1.81 62.22 -1.04
CA THR A 313 -2.93 62.84 -0.32
C THR A 313 -2.50 63.80 0.80
N LEU A 314 -1.29 63.65 1.40
CA LEU A 314 -0.76 64.58 2.42
C LEU A 314 0.79 64.64 2.46
N GLY A 315 1.34 65.87 2.37
CA GLY A 315 2.52 66.31 3.14
C GLY A 315 3.96 66.10 2.61
N ASN A 316 4.25 65.18 1.71
CA ASN A 316 5.61 65.01 1.13
C ASN A 316 5.56 64.70 -0.36
N VAL A 317 6.55 65.18 -1.12
CA VAL A 317 6.72 65.13 -2.58
C VAL A 317 6.34 63.78 -3.23
N ALA A 318 5.36 63.80 -4.15
CA ALA A 318 4.85 62.64 -4.89
C ALA A 318 5.87 62.03 -5.85
N ILE A 319 6.70 62.85 -6.49
CA ILE A 319 7.82 62.45 -7.36
C ILE A 319 8.98 63.39 -7.05
N CYS A 320 10.04 62.87 -6.44
CA CYS A 320 11.28 63.61 -6.24
C CYS A 320 12.27 63.22 -7.34
N LEU A 321 12.65 64.18 -8.17
CA LEU A 321 13.72 64.04 -9.16
C LEU A 321 14.87 64.93 -8.69
N GLY A 322 15.90 64.33 -8.09
CA GLY A 322 17.06 65.04 -7.58
C GLY A 322 18.34 64.27 -7.86
N ASP A 323 19.41 64.99 -8.18
CA ASP A 323 20.78 64.49 -8.16
C ASP A 323 21.34 64.65 -6.73
N PHE A 324 22.16 63.71 -6.26
CA PHE A 324 22.97 63.89 -5.04
C PHE A 324 24.26 64.67 -5.33
N GLY A 325 24.46 65.13 -6.56
CA GLY A 325 25.44 66.13 -6.98
C GLY A 325 24.78 67.49 -7.30
N SER A 326 25.57 68.55 -7.21
CA SER A 326 25.20 69.98 -7.13
C SER A 326 24.46 70.62 -8.32
N GLY A 327 23.62 69.89 -9.05
CA GLY A 327 22.80 70.43 -10.14
C GLY A 327 21.35 70.62 -9.71
N ASP A 328 20.95 71.86 -9.46
CA ASP A 328 19.56 72.25 -9.17
C ASP A 328 18.67 71.93 -10.40
N TRP A 329 17.88 70.86 -10.33
CA TRP A 329 16.79 70.65 -11.29
C TRP A 329 15.60 71.51 -10.86
N LYS A 330 15.23 72.52 -11.66
CA LYS A 330 14.00 73.30 -11.45
C LYS A 330 12.84 72.70 -12.22
N LEU A 331 11.66 72.64 -11.58
CA LEU A 331 10.40 72.34 -12.23
C LEU A 331 10.05 73.49 -13.20
N VAL A 332 10.30 73.30 -14.49
CA VAL A 332 9.93 74.30 -15.51
C VAL A 332 8.58 73.91 -16.07
N ARG A 333 7.54 74.74 -15.86
CA ARG A 333 6.46 74.82 -16.84
C ARG A 333 7.07 75.48 -18.08
N SER A 334 7.62 74.71 -19.00
CA SER A 334 8.33 75.30 -20.13
C SER A 334 7.34 75.87 -21.15
N VAL A 335 7.51 77.15 -21.43
CA VAL A 335 6.95 77.89 -22.57
C VAL A 335 7.89 77.62 -23.75
N GLY A 336 7.49 76.75 -24.69
CA GLY A 336 8.24 76.42 -25.90
C GLY A 336 7.35 75.75 -26.96
N VAL A 337 7.53 76.14 -28.23
CA VAL A 337 6.51 76.12 -29.30
C VAL A 337 6.15 74.76 -29.93
N ASP A 338 6.76 73.65 -29.51
CA ASP A 338 6.59 72.34 -30.20
C ASP A 338 5.96 71.24 -29.34
N PHE A 339 5.27 71.59 -28.24
CA PHE A 339 4.53 70.62 -27.43
C PHE A 339 3.03 70.87 -27.49
N PRO A 340 2.18 69.83 -27.67
CA PRO A 340 0.73 69.96 -27.55
C PRO A 340 0.36 70.58 -26.21
N SER A 341 -0.64 71.47 -26.20
CA SER A 341 -1.10 72.11 -24.97
C SER A 341 -1.49 71.05 -23.93
N GLY A 342 -0.77 71.01 -22.80
CA GLY A 342 -1.01 70.06 -21.70
C GLY A 342 0.12 69.07 -21.43
N SER A 343 1.17 69.02 -22.24
CA SER A 343 2.30 68.12 -22.00
C SER A 343 3.31 68.67 -20.99
N PHE A 344 3.83 67.79 -20.12
CA PHE A 344 4.90 68.05 -19.16
C PHE A 344 6.22 67.47 -19.69
N GLY A 345 7.30 68.25 -19.71
CA GLY A 345 8.62 67.81 -20.18
C GLY A 345 9.72 68.10 -19.15
N ILE A 346 10.75 67.26 -19.14
CA ILE A 346 11.96 67.45 -18.31
C ILE A 346 13.11 67.79 -19.26
N GLN A 347 13.73 68.95 -19.07
CA GLN A 347 14.94 69.34 -19.80
C GLN A 347 16.07 69.56 -18.80
N LYS A 348 17.28 69.13 -19.16
CA LYS A 348 18.51 69.46 -18.41
C LYS A 348 18.71 70.97 -18.50
N ALA A 349 18.86 71.64 -17.36
CA ALA A 349 19.24 73.05 -17.36
C ALA A 349 20.64 73.19 -17.99
N ASP A 350 20.77 74.06 -18.98
CA ASP A 350 22.06 74.48 -19.52
C ASP A 350 22.86 75.25 -18.45
#